data_AF-A0A849MM13-F1
#
_entry.id   AF-A0A849MM13-F1
#
_cell.length_a   1.000
_cell.length_b   1.000
_cell.length_c   1.000
_cell.angle_alpha   90.00
_cell.angle_beta   90.00
_cell.angle_gamma   90.00
#
_symmetry.space_group_name_H-M   'P 1'
#
loop_
_entity.id
_entity.type
_entity.pdbx_description
1 polymer ?
#
loop_
_entity_poly.entity_id
_entity_poly.type
_entity_poly.pdbx_seq_one_letter_code
_entity_poly.pdbx_strand_id
1 'polypeptide(L)'
;MKIEFETDINGYQEARKFKLLIDSILKHEKLDHSLNSLASSLQEQLKEFLSNPEFANFTDGGSEDLFTARHEESAARGFTKLFSGLFGPSKREIELSKQRQELIARSEHAEHSAFEALAETVEIGRERDQLKEKLKQLEAELTKVKENS
;
A
#
# COMPACT_ATOMS: atom_id res chain seq x y z
N MET A 1 9.63 17.06 -8.93
CA MET A 1 8.98 15.98 -9.71
C MET A 1 9.02 16.42 -11.17
N LYS A 2 9.46 15.55 -12.08
CA LYS A 2 9.51 15.83 -13.52
C LYS A 2 8.59 14.83 -14.20
N ILE A 3 7.62 15.32 -14.97
CA ILE A 3 6.76 14.45 -15.78
C ILE A 3 7.41 14.31 -17.16
N GLU A 4 7.51 13.08 -17.62
CA GLU A 4 8.06 12.75 -18.93
C GLU A 4 6.94 12.13 -19.77
N PHE A 5 6.75 12.67 -20.98
CA PHE A 5 5.85 12.13 -21.99
C PHE A 5 6.68 11.56 -23.12
N GLU A 6 6.12 10.61 -23.84
CA GLU A 6 6.72 10.12 -25.08
C GLU A 6 6.84 11.29 -26.10
N THR A 7 7.91 11.32 -26.88
CA THR A 7 8.15 12.39 -27.88
C THR A 7 7.44 12.12 -29.21
N ASP A 8 6.44 11.25 -29.21
CA ASP A 8 5.65 10.89 -30.38
C ASP A 8 4.29 11.62 -30.37
N ILE A 9 3.43 11.31 -31.35
CA ILE A 9 2.11 11.93 -31.45
C ILE A 9 1.19 11.58 -30.25
N ASN A 10 1.40 10.42 -29.62
CA ASN A 10 0.60 10.00 -28.47
C ASN A 10 0.97 10.82 -27.24
N GLY A 11 2.26 10.96 -26.95
CA GLY A 11 2.73 11.80 -25.85
C GLY A 11 2.39 13.28 -26.01
N TYR A 12 2.39 13.81 -27.24
CA TYR A 12 1.88 15.16 -27.53
C TYR A 12 0.37 15.29 -27.18
N GLN A 13 -0.46 14.35 -27.61
CA GLN A 13 -1.89 14.36 -27.31
C GLN A 13 -2.18 14.20 -25.81
N GLU A 14 -1.42 13.35 -25.12
CA GLU A 14 -1.53 13.15 -23.68
C GLU A 14 -1.13 14.40 -22.89
N ALA A 15 0.01 15.01 -23.22
CA ALA A 15 0.45 16.26 -22.62
C ALA A 15 -0.59 17.39 -22.84
N ARG A 16 -1.20 17.46 -24.02
CA ARG A 16 -2.26 18.43 -24.34
C ARG A 16 -3.53 18.20 -23.51
N LYS A 17 -4.03 16.96 -23.45
CA LYS A 17 -5.20 16.61 -22.63
C LYS A 17 -4.94 16.91 -21.16
N PHE A 18 -3.73 16.60 -20.69
CA PHE A 18 -3.36 16.86 -19.31
C PHE A 18 -3.24 18.36 -19.02
N LYS A 19 -2.71 19.15 -19.95
CA LYS A 19 -2.69 20.62 -19.84
C LYS A 19 -4.12 21.18 -19.73
N LEU A 20 -5.05 20.71 -20.55
CA LEU A 20 -6.45 21.15 -20.50
C LEU A 20 -7.10 20.85 -19.14
N LEU A 21 -6.82 19.68 -18.56
CA LEU A 21 -7.28 19.34 -17.21
C LEU A 21 -6.74 20.31 -16.16
N ILE A 22 -5.42 20.54 -16.16
CA ILE A 22 -4.77 21.44 -15.21
C ILE A 22 -5.27 22.88 -15.37
N ASP A 23 -5.43 23.36 -16.60
CA ASP A 23 -5.98 24.69 -16.90
C ASP A 23 -7.42 24.85 -16.40
N SER A 24 -8.27 23.82 -16.58
CA SER A 24 -9.64 23.81 -16.07
C SER A 24 -9.67 23.88 -14.54
N ILE A 25 -8.79 23.12 -13.88
CA ILE A 25 -8.69 23.07 -12.42
C ILE A 25 -8.23 24.43 -11.85
N LEU A 26 -7.19 25.03 -12.43
CA LEU A 26 -6.71 26.36 -12.02
C LEU A 26 -7.76 27.46 -12.23
N LYS A 27 -8.62 27.31 -13.25
CA LYS A 27 -9.66 28.30 -13.59
C LYS A 27 -10.93 28.15 -12.75
N HIS A 28 -11.32 26.93 -12.40
CA HIS A 28 -12.63 26.63 -11.81
C HIS A 28 -12.60 26.21 -10.34
N GLU A 29 -11.43 25.84 -9.77
CA GLU A 29 -11.33 25.38 -8.38
C GLU A 29 -10.60 26.36 -7.46
N LYS A 30 -11.10 26.51 -6.23
CA LYS A 30 -10.36 27.11 -5.12
C LYS A 30 -9.46 26.04 -4.50
N LEU A 31 -8.27 25.88 -5.04
CA LEU A 31 -7.26 24.96 -4.52
C LEU A 31 -6.59 25.52 -3.27
N ASP A 32 -6.21 24.63 -2.36
CA ASP A 32 -5.29 24.95 -1.27
C ASP A 32 -3.93 25.39 -1.82
N HIS A 33 -3.17 26.17 -1.04
CA HIS A 33 -1.92 26.79 -1.50
C HIS A 33 -0.89 25.78 -2.04
N SER A 34 -0.80 24.60 -1.43
CA SER A 34 0.09 23.50 -1.87
C SER A 34 -0.35 22.83 -3.17
N LEU A 35 -1.66 22.71 -3.39
CA LEU A 35 -2.21 22.14 -4.62
C LEU A 35 -2.13 23.14 -5.76
N ASN A 36 -2.30 24.43 -5.46
CA ASN A 36 -2.15 25.50 -6.43
C ASN A 36 -0.69 25.63 -6.91
N SER A 37 0.29 25.53 -6.00
CA SER A 37 1.71 25.56 -6.39
C SER A 37 2.11 24.34 -7.22
N LEU A 38 1.57 23.16 -6.89
CA LEU A 38 1.76 21.95 -7.69
C LEU A 38 1.11 22.06 -9.07
N ALA A 39 -0.15 22.49 -9.15
CA ALA A 39 -0.86 22.66 -10.42
C ALA A 39 -0.17 23.71 -11.32
N SER A 40 0.32 24.81 -10.75
CA SER A 40 1.09 25.82 -11.48
C SER A 40 2.42 25.27 -12.00
N SER A 41 3.14 24.51 -11.18
CA SER A 41 4.39 23.86 -11.61
C SER A 41 4.16 22.84 -12.72
N LEU A 42 3.06 22.08 -12.66
CA LEU A 42 2.67 21.15 -13.72
C LEU A 42 2.28 21.87 -15.01
N GLN A 43 1.56 22.99 -14.90
CA GLN A 43 1.19 23.81 -16.04
C GLN A 43 2.44 24.34 -16.78
N GLU A 44 3.46 24.79 -16.04
CA GLU A 44 4.72 25.26 -16.62
C GLU A 44 5.48 24.13 -17.33
N GLN A 45 5.59 22.95 -16.71
CA GLN A 45 6.25 21.79 -17.32
C GLN A 45 5.55 21.34 -18.61
N LEU A 46 4.21 21.32 -18.61
CA LEU A 46 3.44 20.96 -19.79
C LEU A 46 3.56 22.00 -20.90
N LYS A 47 3.63 23.28 -20.54
CA LYS A 47 3.84 24.36 -21.51
C LYS A 47 5.23 24.26 -22.14
N GLU A 48 6.27 23.97 -21.35
CA GLU A 48 7.62 23.77 -21.85
C GLU A 48 7.69 22.59 -22.82
N PHE A 49 7.12 21.44 -22.44
CA PHE A 49 7.07 20.25 -23.28
C PHE A 49 6.32 20.49 -24.61
N LEU A 50 5.12 21.08 -24.55
CA LEU A 50 4.30 21.37 -25.74
C LEU A 50 4.89 22.50 -26.62
N SER A 51 5.85 23.27 -26.11
CA SER A 51 6.57 24.29 -26.90
C SER A 51 7.73 23.71 -27.72
N ASN A 52 7.96 22.39 -27.69
CA ASN A 52 8.98 21.74 -28.49
C ASN A 52 8.67 21.91 -29.99
N PRO A 53 9.59 22.47 -30.81
CA PRO A 53 9.40 22.66 -32.24
C PRO A 53 9.17 21.35 -33.02
N GLU A 54 9.56 20.20 -32.49
CA GLU A 54 9.28 18.89 -33.08
C GLU A 54 7.78 18.60 -33.21
N PHE A 55 6.96 19.24 -32.38
CA PHE A 55 5.50 19.08 -32.37
C PHE A 55 4.77 20.06 -33.29
N ALA A 56 5.48 20.98 -33.96
CA ALA A 56 4.88 21.98 -34.86
C ALA A 56 4.09 21.36 -36.03
N ASN A 57 4.38 20.09 -36.36
CA ASN A 57 3.72 19.35 -37.44
C ASN A 57 2.55 18.46 -36.96
N PHE A 58 2.32 18.34 -35.65
CA PHE A 58 1.19 17.58 -35.13
C PHE A 58 -0.08 18.40 -35.27
N THR A 59 -0.98 17.96 -36.14
CA THR A 59 -2.26 18.64 -36.36
C THR A 59 -3.12 18.51 -35.11
N ASP A 60 -3.78 19.60 -34.77
CA ASP A 60 -4.62 19.77 -33.57
C ASP A 60 -5.94 18.95 -33.58
N GLY A 61 -5.99 17.85 -34.32
CA GLY A 61 -7.17 17.03 -34.60
C GLY A 61 -7.73 16.21 -33.43
N GLY A 62 -7.57 16.67 -32.19
CA GLY A 62 -8.18 16.09 -31.00
C GLY A 62 -9.42 16.89 -30.59
N SER A 63 -10.58 16.30 -30.77
CA SER A 63 -11.91 16.84 -30.46
C SER A 63 -12.00 17.51 -29.09
N GLU A 64 -12.37 18.80 -29.09
CA GLU A 64 -12.84 19.53 -27.89
C GLU A 64 -14.12 18.94 -27.29
N ASP A 65 -14.78 17.99 -27.98
CA ASP A 65 -16.07 17.41 -27.61
C ASP A 65 -16.05 16.50 -26.38
N LEU A 66 -14.89 16.15 -25.82
CA LEU A 66 -14.80 15.26 -24.65
C LEU A 66 -14.99 15.98 -23.30
N PHE A 67 -15.04 17.32 -23.27
CA PHE A 67 -15.13 18.09 -22.02
C PHE A 67 -16.44 18.88 -21.81
N THR A 68 -17.38 18.85 -22.77
CA THR A 68 -18.69 19.50 -22.60
C THR A 68 -19.71 18.65 -21.82
N ALA A 69 -19.36 17.41 -21.47
CA ALA A 69 -20.23 16.54 -20.68
C ALA A 69 -20.08 16.78 -19.16
N ARG A 70 -20.92 17.70 -18.66
CA ARG A 70 -21.53 17.63 -17.32
C ARG A 70 -20.60 17.86 -16.11
N HIS A 71 -20.28 19.13 -15.83
CA HIS A 71 -19.64 19.55 -14.58
C HIS A 71 -20.61 20.39 -13.72
N GLU A 72 -21.58 19.72 -13.09
CA GLU A 72 -22.18 20.20 -11.85
C GLU A 72 -21.94 19.11 -10.78
N GLU A 73 -21.33 19.54 -9.68
CA GLU A 73 -21.10 18.85 -8.38
C GLU A 73 -19.65 18.48 -8.02
N SER A 74 -19.06 19.34 -7.17
CA SER A 74 -18.03 19.04 -6.16
C SER A 74 -16.68 18.46 -6.65
N ALA A 75 -15.93 19.28 -7.40
CA ALA A 75 -14.71 18.87 -8.10
C ALA A 75 -13.45 18.70 -7.22
N ALA A 76 -13.39 19.30 -6.01
CA ALA A 76 -12.24 19.14 -5.09
C ALA A 76 -12.05 17.70 -4.57
N ARG A 77 -13.12 16.87 -4.51
CA ARG A 77 -13.01 15.42 -4.26
C ARG A 77 -12.70 14.62 -5.51
N GLY A 78 -12.92 15.20 -6.69
CA GLY A 78 -12.67 14.58 -7.99
C GLY A 78 -11.18 14.49 -8.30
N PHE A 79 -10.41 15.55 -8.04
CA PHE A 79 -8.97 15.60 -8.33
C PHE A 79 -8.19 14.50 -7.59
N THR A 80 -8.32 14.41 -6.27
CA THR A 80 -7.65 13.37 -5.47
C THR A 80 -8.11 11.96 -5.85
N LYS A 81 -9.37 11.79 -6.27
CA LYS A 81 -9.92 10.51 -6.71
C LYS A 81 -9.45 10.11 -8.13
N LEU A 82 -9.26 11.07 -9.02
CA LEU A 82 -8.70 10.85 -10.36
C LEU A 82 -7.22 10.47 -10.28
N PHE A 83 -6.42 11.20 -9.50
CA PHE A 83 -4.99 10.88 -9.32
C PHE A 83 -4.78 9.57 -8.54
N SER A 84 -5.59 9.28 -7.51
CA SER A 84 -5.52 7.97 -6.83
C SER A 84 -6.04 6.81 -7.69
N GLY A 85 -6.91 7.08 -8.68
CA GLY A 85 -7.36 6.07 -9.64
C GLY A 85 -6.35 5.78 -10.75
N LEU A 86 -5.52 6.75 -11.13
CA LEU A 86 -4.51 6.64 -12.20
C LEU A 86 -3.13 6.21 -11.68
N PHE A 87 -2.74 6.67 -10.48
CA PHE A 87 -1.41 6.44 -9.89
C PHE A 87 -1.44 5.71 -8.54
N GLY A 88 -2.63 5.38 -8.02
CA GLY A 88 -2.77 4.62 -6.78
C GLY A 88 -2.74 3.10 -7.01
N PRO A 89 -2.50 2.31 -5.95
CA PRO A 89 -2.50 0.86 -6.05
C PRO A 89 -3.84 0.37 -6.57
N SER A 90 -3.81 -0.57 -7.52
CA SER A 90 -5.03 -1.11 -8.09
C SER A 90 -5.85 -1.79 -6.98
N LYS A 91 -7.18 -1.89 -7.15
CA LYS A 91 -8.05 -2.60 -6.19
C LYS A 91 -7.53 -4.03 -5.90
N ARG A 92 -6.93 -4.67 -6.90
CA ARG A 92 -6.32 -5.99 -6.80
C ARG A 92 -5.05 -5.98 -5.95
N GLU A 93 -4.22 -4.95 -6.06
CA GLU A 93 -3.02 -4.81 -5.22
C GLU A 93 -3.37 -4.54 -3.76
N ILE A 94 -4.40 -3.73 -3.51
CA ILE A 94 -4.93 -3.51 -2.15
C ILE A 94 -5.44 -4.81 -1.55
N GLU A 95 -6.17 -5.60 -2.33
CA GLU A 95 -6.67 -6.91 -1.91
C GLU A 95 -5.54 -7.91 -1.62
N LEU A 96 -4.55 -7.99 -2.52
CA LEU A 96 -3.35 -8.81 -2.31
C LEU A 96 -2.55 -8.36 -1.08
N SER A 97 -2.45 -7.05 -0.84
CA SER A 97 -1.80 -6.52 0.35
C SER A 97 -2.52 -6.94 1.64
N LYS A 98 -3.85 -6.90 1.66
CA LYS A 98 -4.65 -7.36 2.80
C LYS A 98 -4.47 -8.86 3.04
N GLN A 99 -4.53 -9.67 1.98
CA GLN A 99 -4.32 -11.12 2.09
C GLN A 99 -2.92 -11.45 2.63
N ARG A 100 -1.89 -10.72 2.21
CA ARG A 100 -0.52 -10.88 2.74
C ARG A 100 -0.44 -10.53 4.22
N GLN A 101 -1.05 -9.43 4.64
CA GLN A 101 -1.09 -9.04 6.05
C GLN A 101 -1.81 -10.06 6.92
N GLU A 102 -2.96 -10.59 6.46
CA GLU A 102 -3.67 -11.65 7.17
C GLU A 102 -2.85 -12.94 7.28
N LEU A 103 -2.10 -13.29 6.23
CA LEU A 103 -1.26 -14.48 6.23
C LEU A 103 -0.09 -14.33 7.21
N ILE A 104 0.55 -13.15 7.24
CA ILE A 104 1.62 -12.84 8.21
C ILE A 104 1.08 -12.88 9.64
N ALA A 105 -0.07 -12.25 9.91
CA ALA A 105 -0.67 -12.28 11.25
C ALA A 105 -0.99 -13.71 11.70
N ARG A 106 -1.48 -14.57 10.79
CA ARG A 106 -1.71 -16.00 11.08
C ARG A 106 -0.41 -16.74 11.34
N SER A 107 0.66 -16.47 10.60
CA SER A 107 1.95 -17.12 10.84
C SER A 107 2.58 -16.69 12.15
N GLU A 108 2.53 -15.39 12.48
CA GLU A 108 3.02 -14.87 13.76
C GLU A 108 2.25 -15.47 14.94
N HIS A 109 0.93 -15.59 14.83
CA HIS A 109 0.12 -16.22 15.88
C HIS A 109 0.46 -17.71 16.04
N ALA A 110 0.59 -18.45 14.94
CA ALA A 110 0.96 -19.86 14.97
C ALA A 110 2.37 -20.07 15.56
N GLU A 111 3.32 -19.20 15.23
CA GLU A 111 4.67 -19.22 15.77
C GLU A 111 4.66 -18.96 17.28
N HIS A 112 3.91 -17.96 17.74
CA HIS A 112 3.77 -17.67 19.16
C HIS A 112 3.18 -18.85 19.94
N SER A 113 2.07 -19.42 19.45
CA SER A 113 1.45 -20.60 20.08
C SER A 113 2.37 -21.82 20.07
N ALA A 114 3.19 -22.01 19.02
CA ALA A 114 4.17 -23.09 18.99
C ALA A 114 5.26 -22.89 20.06
N PHE A 115 5.74 -21.66 20.26
CA PHE A 115 6.69 -21.37 21.32
C PHE A 115 6.11 -21.55 22.72
N GLU A 116 4.86 -21.13 22.94
CA GLU A 116 4.16 -21.36 24.20
C GLU A 116 4.01 -22.86 24.49
N ALA A 117 3.56 -23.65 23.50
CA ALA A 117 3.44 -25.10 23.64
C ALA A 117 4.79 -25.78 23.92
N LEU A 118 5.87 -25.31 23.30
CA LEU A 118 7.23 -25.80 23.60
C LEU A 118 7.66 -25.46 25.02
N ALA A 119 7.38 -24.24 25.49
CA ALA A 119 7.68 -23.84 26.86
C ALA A 119 6.91 -24.70 27.88
N GLU A 120 5.60 -24.90 27.66
CA GLU A 120 4.77 -25.78 28.49
C GLU A 120 5.30 -27.22 28.49
N THR A 121 5.71 -27.74 27.34
CA THR A 121 6.28 -29.09 27.23
C THR A 121 7.58 -29.23 28.05
N VAL A 122 8.41 -28.20 28.08
CA VAL A 122 9.64 -28.18 28.89
C VAL A 122 9.32 -28.13 30.38
N GLU A 123 8.32 -27.33 30.79
CA GLU A 123 7.87 -27.27 32.18
C GLU A 123 7.33 -28.62 32.66
N ILE A 124 6.41 -29.22 31.89
CA ILE A 124 5.88 -30.57 32.15
C ILE A 124 7.02 -31.59 32.22
N GLY A 125 8.01 -31.48 31.33
CA GLY A 125 9.20 -32.33 31.33
C GLY A 125 9.99 -32.25 32.64
N ARG A 126 10.20 -31.03 33.17
CA ARG A 126 10.88 -30.80 34.45
C ARG A 126 10.07 -31.34 35.63
N GLU A 127 8.77 -31.09 35.66
CA GLU A 127 7.89 -31.61 36.71
C GLU A 127 7.90 -33.14 36.74
N ARG A 128 7.79 -33.77 35.56
CA ARG A 128 7.88 -35.22 35.42
C ARG A 128 9.18 -35.76 35.99
N ASP A 129 10.30 -35.13 35.69
CA ASP A 129 11.61 -35.60 36.13
C ASP A 129 11.78 -35.43 37.66
N GLN A 130 11.29 -34.33 38.23
CA GLN A 130 11.23 -34.13 39.69
C GLN A 130 10.35 -35.18 40.38
N LEU A 131 9.19 -35.51 39.82
CA LEU A 131 8.29 -36.53 40.37
C LEU A 131 8.91 -37.92 40.31
N LYS A 132 9.61 -38.26 39.23
CA LYS A 132 10.35 -39.52 39.11
C LYS A 132 11.45 -39.63 40.16
N GLU A 133 12.17 -38.55 40.41
CA GLU A 133 13.21 -38.53 41.44
C GLU A 133 12.63 -38.73 42.84
N LYS A 134 11.52 -38.03 43.16
CA LYS A 134 10.79 -38.21 44.42
C LYS A 134 10.26 -39.64 44.60
N LEU A 135 9.70 -40.25 43.55
CA LEU A 135 9.26 -41.64 43.58
C LEU A 135 10.41 -42.59 43.90
N LYS A 136 11.56 -42.40 43.25
CA LYS A 136 12.75 -43.22 43.49
C LYS A 136 13.27 -43.08 44.93
N GLN A 137 13.23 -41.87 45.50
CA GLN A 137 13.60 -41.63 46.90
C GLN A 137 12.64 -42.35 47.85
N LEU A 138 11.32 -42.20 47.64
CA LEU A 138 10.30 -42.86 48.46
C LEU A 138 10.38 -44.39 48.38
N GLU A 139 10.61 -44.96 47.19
CA GLU A 139 10.81 -46.41 47.02
C GLU A 139 12.04 -46.91 47.79
N ALA A 140 13.14 -46.15 47.75
CA ALA A 140 14.35 -46.49 48.50
C ALA A 140 14.13 -46.41 50.03
N GLU A 141 13.42 -45.40 50.51
CA GLU A 141 13.03 -45.28 51.92
C GLU A 141 12.12 -46.43 52.37
N LEU A 142 11.11 -46.77 51.56
CA LEU A 142 10.18 -47.87 51.85
C LEU A 142 10.91 -49.21 51.93
N THR A 143 11.89 -49.43 51.05
CA THR A 143 12.74 -50.63 51.08
C THR A 143 13.56 -50.69 52.38
N LYS A 144 14.20 -49.59 52.78
CA LYS A 144 14.95 -49.52 54.05
C LYS A 144 14.06 -49.74 55.28
N VAL A 145 12.83 -49.24 55.27
CA VAL A 145 11.88 -49.47 56.37
C VAL A 145 11.47 -50.93 56.44
N LYS A 146 11.23 -51.59 55.30
CA LYS A 146 10.92 -53.02 55.22
C LYS A 146 12.07 -53.92 55.65
N GLU A 147 13.32 -53.53 55.40
CA GLU A 147 14.50 -54.29 55.83
C GLU A 147 14.77 -54.17 57.35
N ASN A 148 14.27 -53.11 57.99
CA ASN A 148 14.45 -52.84 59.42
C ASN A 148 13.22 -53.21 60.29
N SER A 149 12.16 -53.75 59.69
CA SER A 149 10.95 -54.24 60.38
C SER A 149 10.89 -55.76 60.36
#